data_AF-A0AAP0WHL8-F1
#
_entry.id   AF-A0AAP0WHL8-F1
#
_cell.length_a   1.000
_cell.length_b   1.000
_cell.length_c   1.000
_cell.angle_alpha   90.00
_cell.angle_beta   90.00
_cell.angle_gamma   90.00
#
_symmetry.space_group_name_H-M   'P 1'
#
loop_
_entity.id
_entity.type
_entity.pdbx_description
1 polymer ?
#
loop_
_entity_poly.entity_id
_entity_poly.type
_entity_poly.pdbx_seq_one_letter_code
_entity_poly.pdbx_strand_id
1 'polypeptide(L)'
;MATNRELALLEKAFVAEIEYALERKEKFCLPFMQTKSRKLAEKMVEDGLLQHAEMTVGGIHFKGYAQTYYGNMLYCMTCTDVGLEVEDAK
;
A
#
# COMPACT_ATOMS: atom_id res chain seq x y z
N MET A 1 -0.06 -13.88 12.09
CA MET A 1 -0.91 -12.68 12.02
C MET A 1 -0.01 -11.46 12.00
N ALA A 2 -0.30 -10.48 11.14
CA ALA A 2 0.45 -9.23 11.11
C ALA A 2 0.24 -8.44 12.40
N THR A 3 1.28 -7.75 12.86
CA THR A 3 1.22 -6.82 13.98
C THR A 3 0.52 -5.52 13.58
N ASN A 4 0.02 -4.75 14.55
CA ASN A 4 -0.60 -3.44 14.29
C ASN A 4 0.35 -2.48 13.53
N ARG A 5 1.67 -2.60 13.73
CA ARG A 5 2.67 -1.78 13.03
C ARG A 5 2.85 -2.20 11.58
N GLU A 6 2.77 -3.50 11.30
CA GLU A 6 2.80 -4.04 9.94
C GLU A 6 1.51 -3.65 9.19
N LEU A 7 0.34 -3.77 9.84
CA LEU A 7 -0.94 -3.33 9.27
C LEU A 7 -0.95 -1.82 8.96
N ALA A 8 -0.43 -0.98 9.84
CA ALA A 8 -0.31 0.46 9.59
C ALA A 8 0.65 0.81 8.44
N LEU A 9 1.61 -0.06 8.13
CA LEU A 9 2.49 0.09 6.96
C LEU A 9 1.80 -0.37 5.68
N LEU A 10 1.07 -1.50 5.75
CA LEU A 10 0.26 -1.98 4.64
C LEU A 10 -0.83 -0.97 4.25
N GLU A 11 -1.55 -0.41 5.23
CA GLU A 11 -2.54 0.65 5.00
C GLU A 11 -1.94 1.86 4.28
N LYS A 12 -0.73 2.30 4.67
CA LYS A 12 -0.06 3.43 4.01
C LYS A 12 0.35 3.11 2.57
N ALA A 13 0.83 1.90 2.32
CA ALA A 13 1.15 1.45 0.97
C ALA A 13 -0.13 1.38 0.11
N PHE A 14 -1.22 0.89 0.68
CA PHE A 14 -2.52 0.77 0.02
C PHE A 14 -3.09 2.15 -0.33
N VAL A 15 -3.09 3.08 0.62
CA VAL A 15 -3.54 4.46 0.38
C VAL A 15 -2.70 5.12 -0.71
N ALA A 16 -1.38 4.94 -0.72
CA ALA A 16 -0.52 5.49 -1.77
C ALA A 16 -0.86 4.93 -3.17
N GLU A 17 -1.19 3.64 -3.27
CA GLU A 17 -1.66 3.01 -4.51
C GLU A 17 -2.98 3.63 -4.99
N ILE A 18 -3.95 3.78 -4.09
CA ILE A 18 -5.29 4.32 -4.41
C ILE A 18 -5.22 5.82 -4.76
N GLU A 19 -4.54 6.63 -3.96
CA GLU A 19 -4.34 8.06 -4.23
C GLU A 19 -3.65 8.26 -5.58
N TYR A 20 -2.65 7.44 -5.91
CA TYR A 20 -2.03 7.50 -7.23
C TYR A 20 -2.98 7.11 -8.35
N ALA A 21 -3.80 6.07 -8.17
CA ALA A 21 -4.75 5.66 -9.19
C ALA A 21 -5.81 6.74 -9.47
N LEU A 22 -6.31 7.40 -8.41
CA LEU A 22 -7.41 8.36 -8.48
C LEU A 22 -6.95 9.78 -8.82
N GLU A 23 -5.89 10.28 -8.18
CA GLU A 23 -5.56 11.71 -8.15
C GLU A 23 -4.34 12.10 -9.00
N ARG A 24 -3.65 11.15 -9.65
CA ARG A 24 -2.38 11.43 -10.38
C ARG A 24 -2.44 12.52 -11.46
N LYS A 25 -3.64 12.91 -11.91
CA LYS A 25 -3.84 13.99 -12.90
C LYS A 25 -3.93 15.37 -12.26
N GLU A 26 -4.29 15.44 -10.98
CA GLU A 26 -4.63 16.68 -10.27
C GLU A 26 -3.60 17.05 -9.20
N LYS A 27 -2.89 16.05 -8.66
CA LYS A 27 -1.89 16.24 -7.60
C LYS A 27 -0.67 15.36 -7.84
N PHE A 28 0.50 15.85 -7.42
CA PHE A 28 1.69 15.03 -7.36
C PHE A 28 1.57 14.00 -6.22
N CYS A 29 1.47 12.74 -6.60
CA CYS A 29 1.49 11.59 -5.69
C CYS A 29 2.41 10.49 -6.26
N LEU A 30 2.92 9.64 -5.38
CA LEU A 30 3.77 8.50 -5.74
C LEU A 30 2.94 7.21 -5.53
N PRO A 31 3.07 6.19 -6.39
CA PRO A 31 2.37 4.91 -6.24
C PRO A 31 2.97 4.00 -5.15
N PHE A 32 3.73 4.58 -4.22
CA PHE A 32 4.42 3.85 -3.17
C PHE A 32 4.65 4.75 -1.95
N MET A 33 4.71 4.12 -0.78
CA MET A 33 4.92 4.85 0.47
C MET A 33 6.41 5.09 0.76
N GLN A 34 6.67 6.17 1.49
CA GLN A 34 7.95 6.41 2.15
C GLN A 34 7.78 6.21 3.66
N THR A 35 8.78 5.61 4.32
CA THR A 35 8.70 5.34 5.76
C THR A 35 10.04 5.50 6.46
N LYS A 36 10.00 6.03 7.68
CA LYS A 36 11.16 6.07 8.59
C LYS A 36 11.40 4.72 9.30
N SER A 37 10.41 3.82 9.27
CA SER A 37 10.51 2.49 9.89
C SER A 37 11.23 1.49 8.98
N ARG A 38 12.41 1.88 8.47
CA ARG A 38 13.15 1.12 7.45
C ARG A 38 13.30 -0.35 7.80
N LYS A 39 13.78 -0.68 9.01
CA LYS A 39 13.98 -2.07 9.45
C LYS A 39 12.71 -2.93 9.34
N LEU A 40 11.55 -2.36 9.68
CA LEU A 40 10.28 -3.08 9.59
C LEU A 40 9.85 -3.23 8.13
N ALA A 41 10.03 -2.19 7.32
CA ALA A 41 9.72 -2.25 5.90
C ALA A 41 10.60 -3.28 5.16
N GLU A 42 11.90 -3.33 5.44
CA GLU A 42 12.80 -4.35 4.87
C GLU A 42 12.38 -5.77 5.26
N LYS A 43 12.07 -6.00 6.55
CA LYS A 43 11.52 -7.28 7.00
C LYS A 43 10.24 -7.64 6.23
N MET A 44 9.33 -6.69 6.05
CA MET A 44 8.10 -6.92 5.28
C MET A 44 8.36 -7.15 3.79
N VAL A 45 9.47 -6.67 3.23
CA VAL A 45 9.94 -7.04 1.87
C VAL A 45 10.43 -8.49 1.87
N GLU A 46 11.23 -8.90 2.85
CA GLU A 46 11.68 -10.29 3.02
C GLU A 46 10.50 -11.26 3.21
N ASP A 47 9.48 -10.84 3.97
CA ASP A 47 8.23 -11.57 4.21
C ASP A 47 7.30 -11.57 2.97
N GLY A 48 7.67 -10.90 1.88
CA GLY A 48 6.91 -10.85 0.62
C GLY A 48 5.63 -9.98 0.67
N LEU A 49 5.47 -9.16 1.70
CA LEU A 49 4.31 -8.27 1.89
C LEU A 49 4.49 -6.92 1.21
N LEU A 50 5.72 -6.43 1.15
CA LEU A 50 6.11 -5.21 0.43
C LEU A 50 7.12 -5.53 -0.66
N GLN A 51 7.33 -4.59 -1.56
CA GLN A 51 8.40 -4.61 -2.55
C GLN A 51 9.02 -3.22 -2.66
N HIS A 52 10.31 -3.16 -3.02
CA HIS A 52 10.93 -1.90 -3.36
C HIS A 52 10.30 -1.32 -4.62
N ALA A 53 10.05 -0.01 -4.59
CA ALA A 53 9.50 0.72 -5.72
C ALA A 53 10.29 2.01 -5.94
N GLU A 54 10.40 2.41 -7.20
CA GLU A 54 11.05 3.64 -7.59
C GLU A 54 10.31 4.32 -8.75
N MET A 55 10.41 5.64 -8.81
CA MET A 55 9.86 6.45 -9.90
C MET A 55 10.70 7.69 -10.11
N THR A 56 10.81 8.11 -11.36
CA THR A 56 11.50 9.35 -11.74
C THR A 56 10.47 10.34 -12.27
N VAL A 57 10.42 11.53 -11.68
CA VAL A 57 9.55 12.62 -12.16
C VAL A 57 10.37 13.91 -12.23
N GLY A 58 10.39 14.55 -13.39
CA GLY A 58 11.12 15.80 -13.59
C GLY A 58 12.62 15.72 -13.29
N GLY A 59 13.24 14.55 -13.48
CA GLY A 59 14.66 14.32 -13.16
C GLY A 59 14.96 14.04 -11.68
N ILE A 60 13.94 14.00 -10.82
CA ILE A 60 14.09 13.63 -9.41
C ILE A 60 13.75 12.14 -9.24
N HIS A 61 14.66 11.39 -8.63
CA HIS A 61 14.49 9.97 -8.34
C HIS A 61 13.89 9.75 -6.94
N PHE A 62 12.74 9.10 -6.90
CA PHE A 62 12.04 8.72 -5.68
C PHE A 62 12.15 7.22 -5.46
N LYS A 63 12.37 6.82 -4.20
CA LYS A 63 12.39 5.42 -3.77
C LYS A 63 11.48 5.23 -2.57
N GLY A 64 10.87 4.06 -2.47
CA GLY A 64 9.99 3.69 -1.38
C GLY A 64 9.59 2.22 -1.43
N TYR A 65 8.42 1.94 -0.87
CA TYR A 65 7.87 0.59 -0.74
C TYR A 65 6.45 0.57 -1.27
N ALA A 66 6.15 -0.36 -2.18
CA ALA A 66 4.81 -0.66 -2.65
C ALA A 66 4.32 -1.96 -2.03
N GLN A 67 3.01 -2.16 -1.96
CA GLN A 67 2.45 -3.46 -1.60
C GLN A 67 2.66 -4.48 -2.71
N THR A 68 2.84 -5.73 -2.31
CA THR A 68 2.69 -6.87 -3.21
C THR A 68 1.22 -7.31 -3.23
N TYR A 69 0.86 -8.19 -4.18
CA TYR A 69 -0.44 -8.83 -4.16
C TYR A 69 -0.73 -9.54 -2.82
N TYR A 70 0.28 -10.20 -2.24
CA TYR A 70 0.14 -10.89 -0.96
C TYR A 70 -0.05 -9.91 0.20
N GLY A 71 0.67 -8.78 0.21
CA GLY A 71 0.47 -7.70 1.17
C GLY A 71 -0.92 -7.07 1.09
N ASN A 72 -1.48 -6.93 -0.12
CA ASN A 72 -2.85 -6.46 -0.33
C ASN A 72 -3.86 -7.45 0.26
N MET A 73 -3.75 -8.74 -0.08
CA MET A 73 -4.64 -9.77 0.48
C MET A 73 -4.60 -9.80 2.00
N LEU A 74 -3.39 -9.77 2.60
CA LEU A 74 -3.26 -9.79 4.05
C LEU A 74 -3.91 -8.57 4.71
N TYR A 75 -3.74 -7.37 4.14
CA TYR A 75 -4.38 -6.17 4.64
C TYR A 75 -5.90 -6.24 4.52
N CYS A 76 -6.43 -6.57 3.34
CA CYS A 76 -7.86 -6.68 3.08
C CYS A 76 -8.56 -7.70 4.00
N MET A 77 -7.90 -8.82 4.33
CA MET A 77 -8.43 -9.81 5.27
C MET A 77 -8.61 -9.29 6.70
N THR A 78 -8.01 -8.14 7.04
CA THR A 78 -8.21 -7.48 8.35
C THR A 78 -9.35 -6.47 8.36
N CYS A 79 -9.90 -6.12 7.19
CA CYS A 79 -11.08 -5.26 7.08
C CYS A 79 -12.33 -6.07 7.44
N THR A 80 -12.74 -6.06 8.71
CA THR A 80 -13.84 -6.91 9.22
C THR A 80 -15.26 -6.37 8.98
N ASP A 81 -15.44 -5.25 8.28
CA ASP A 81 -16.77 -4.70 7.95
C ASP A 81 -16.71 -3.84 6.67
N VAL A 82 -16.63 -4.50 5.51
CA VAL A 82 -17.27 -3.91 4.32
C VAL A 82 -18.67 -4.47 4.29
N GLY A 83 -19.65 -3.68 4.70
CA GLY A 83 -21.07 -3.96 4.54
C GLY A 83 -21.42 -4.12 3.06
N LEU A 84 -21.09 -5.27 2.49
CA LEU A 84 -21.61 -5.73 1.22
C LEU A 84 -23.06 -6.14 1.48
N GLU A 85 -23.94 -5.14 1.59
CA GLU A 85 -25.32 -5.33 1.18
C GLU A 85 -25.27 -5.64 -0.31
N VAL A 86 -25.19 -6.94 -0.61
CA VAL A 86 -25.57 -7.44 -1.93
C VAL A 86 -27.05 -7.17 -2.04
N GLU A 87 -27.42 -6.07 -2.69
CA GLU A 87 -28.77 -5.94 -3.23
C GLU A 87 -28.93 -7.08 -4.24
N ASP A 88 -29.66 -8.13 -3.83
CA ASP A 88 -30.12 -9.17 -4.73
C ASP A 88 -30.89 -8.50 -5.87
N ALA A 89 -30.27 -8.43 -7.04
CA ALA A 89 -30.93 -7.98 -8.26
C ALA A 89 -32.13 -8.89 -8.54
N LYS A 90 -33.33 -8.36 -8.35
CA LYS A 90 -34.60 -8.97 -8.77
C LYS A 90 -34.80 -8.89 -10.26
#